data_AF-A0A847I5G7-F1
#
_entry.id   AF-A0A847I5G7-F1
#
_cell.length_a   1.000
_cell.length_b   1.000
_cell.length_c   1.000
_cell.angle_alpha   90.00
_cell.angle_beta   90.00
_cell.angle_gamma   90.00
#
_symmetry.space_group_name_H-M   'P 1'
#
loop_
_entity.id
_entity.type
_entity.pdbx_description
1 polymer ?
#
loop_
_entity_poly.entity_id
_entity_poly.type
_entity_poly.pdbx_seq_one_letter_code
_entity_poly.pdbx_strand_id
1 'polypeptide(L)'
;MAHKRLGIVVGGGPAPGINAVIGAAVIEAINRGFEVIGFYDGFKWLCSDNFDPPTHSVRLDIKRVARIHFDGGSILRISRTNLLDNESLKTSTVVKPDPYKVGLVVSRLRELGINCLLTIGGDDTALSSRFIAEAAGDRLRTVHVPKTIDNDVPLPQNQATFGFATALNYGTQLIKNLMQDSQTTGRWYFVTAMGRSAGWLAMSMGISAGATVTLIPEEFTERSSVQRIADVLEGAIIKRRVMGRPDGVALIAEGLAYRLGDREELERLLGRSVPVDAAGHPRLAEVPLAEMLRQEVQARFRARGENMPLVLHTIGYELRSADPTPHDMAYCRSLGYHSIRLFEDGTRR
;
A
#
# COMPACT_ATOMS: atom_id res chain seq x y z
N MET A 1 13.19 21.33 -32.28
CA MET A 1 12.45 21.33 -30.99
C MET A 1 13.22 20.45 -30.03
N ALA A 2 13.36 20.82 -28.75
CA ALA A 2 14.02 19.96 -27.77
C ALA A 2 13.30 18.59 -27.71
N HIS A 3 14.04 17.49 -27.80
CA HIS A 3 13.47 16.14 -27.71
C HIS A 3 12.78 15.96 -26.35
N LYS A 4 11.47 15.69 -26.36
CA LYS A 4 10.71 15.41 -25.13
C LYS A 4 10.95 13.95 -24.75
N ARG A 5 11.48 13.71 -23.55
CA ARG A 5 11.77 12.37 -23.03
C ARG A 5 11.13 12.20 -21.67
N LEU A 6 10.24 11.22 -21.57
CA LEU A 6 9.51 10.86 -20.38
C LEU A 6 10.16 9.65 -19.71
N GLY A 7 10.54 9.78 -18.45
CA GLY A 7 10.84 8.67 -17.55
C GLY A 7 9.59 8.24 -16.79
N ILE A 8 9.35 6.93 -16.65
CA ILE A 8 8.29 6.37 -15.81
C ILE A 8 8.90 5.49 -14.71
N VAL A 9 8.57 5.78 -13.45
CA VAL A 9 9.03 5.03 -12.27
C VAL A 9 7.83 4.59 -11.45
N VAL A 10 7.80 3.31 -11.05
CA VAL A 10 6.76 2.78 -10.15
C VAL A 10 7.38 2.41 -8.80
N GLY A 11 6.96 3.10 -7.74
CA GLY A 11 7.47 2.95 -6.37
C GLY A 11 6.48 2.35 -5.38
N GLY A 12 7.02 1.80 -4.29
CA GLY A 12 6.26 1.28 -3.16
C GLY A 12 5.69 -0.12 -3.37
N GLY A 13 4.60 -0.44 -2.67
CA GLY A 13 3.86 -1.70 -2.84
C GLY A 13 3.00 -1.71 -4.10
N PRO A 14 2.60 -2.90 -4.61
CA PRO A 14 1.76 -2.98 -5.80
C PRO A 14 0.31 -2.57 -5.46
N ALA A 15 -0.43 -2.13 -6.47
CA ALA A 15 -1.85 -1.89 -6.40
C ALA A 15 -2.47 -2.19 -7.78
N PRO A 16 -3.70 -2.72 -7.86
CA PRO A 16 -4.39 -2.93 -9.13
C PRO A 16 -4.52 -1.61 -9.90
N GLY A 17 -4.21 -1.62 -11.21
CA GLY A 17 -4.33 -0.45 -12.08
C GLY A 17 -3.02 0.27 -12.42
N ILE A 18 -1.87 -0.13 -11.87
CA ILE A 18 -0.55 0.42 -12.27
C ILE A 18 -0.36 0.36 -13.79
N ASN A 19 -0.61 -0.81 -14.39
CA ASN A 19 -0.46 -1.01 -15.83
C ASN A 19 -1.43 -0.14 -16.65
N ALA A 20 -2.61 0.18 -16.10
CA ALA A 20 -3.57 1.07 -16.74
C ALA A 20 -3.07 2.52 -16.75
N VAL A 21 -2.42 2.99 -15.68
CA VAL A 21 -1.73 4.30 -15.65
C VAL A 21 -0.60 4.32 -16.67
N ILE A 22 0.29 3.31 -16.63
CA ILE A 22 1.45 3.22 -17.55
C ILE A 22 0.95 3.23 -19.00
N GLY A 23 -0.03 2.39 -19.34
CA GLY A 23 -0.51 2.27 -20.71
C GLY A 23 -1.12 3.56 -21.24
N ALA A 24 -1.97 4.23 -20.46
CA ALA A 24 -2.55 5.49 -20.88
C ALA A 24 -1.51 6.62 -21.00
N ALA A 25 -0.56 6.70 -20.06
CA ALA A 25 0.52 7.68 -20.08
C ALA A 25 1.44 7.47 -21.29
N VAL A 26 1.85 6.23 -21.57
CA VAL A 26 2.72 5.91 -22.71
C VAL A 26 2.04 6.25 -24.04
N ILE A 27 0.76 5.85 -24.22
CA ILE A 27 0.01 6.14 -25.45
C ILE A 27 -0.10 7.65 -25.66
N GLU A 28 -0.49 8.40 -24.63
CA GLU A 28 -0.65 9.85 -24.75
C GLU A 28 0.68 10.58 -24.95
N ALA A 29 1.74 10.15 -24.27
CA ALA A 29 3.07 10.71 -24.43
C ALA A 29 3.58 10.52 -25.87
N ILE A 30 3.43 9.32 -26.44
CA ILE A 30 3.84 9.05 -27.83
C ILE A 30 3.02 9.87 -28.82
N ASN A 31 1.71 9.99 -28.63
CA ASN A 31 0.85 10.84 -29.46
C ASN A 31 1.26 12.32 -29.42
N ARG A 32 1.91 12.76 -28.34
CA ARG A 32 2.46 14.12 -28.18
C ARG A 32 3.95 14.24 -28.55
N GLY A 33 4.53 13.20 -29.14
CA GLY A 33 5.90 13.21 -29.64
C GLY A 33 6.98 13.01 -28.57
N PHE A 34 6.63 12.44 -27.41
CA PHE A 34 7.62 12.04 -26.40
C PHE A 34 8.24 10.68 -26.76
N GLU A 35 9.51 10.51 -26.46
CA GLU A 35 10.11 9.18 -26.27
C GLU A 35 9.93 8.76 -24.80
N VAL A 36 9.52 7.51 -24.57
CA VAL A 36 9.18 7.02 -23.23
C VAL A 36 10.12 5.91 -22.78
N ILE A 37 10.72 6.09 -21.61
CA ILE A 37 11.61 5.14 -20.94
C ILE A 37 10.96 4.75 -19.61
N GLY A 38 10.70 3.46 -19.44
CA GLY A 38 10.30 2.90 -18.15
C GLY A 38 11.52 2.38 -17.39
N PHE A 39 11.56 2.61 -16.07
CA PHE A 39 12.61 2.11 -15.19
C PHE A 39 12.13 0.92 -14.38
N TYR A 40 12.94 -0.15 -14.36
CA TYR A 40 12.62 -1.34 -13.61
C TYR A 40 12.87 -1.16 -12.11
N ASP A 41 12.07 -1.83 -11.28
CA ASP A 41 12.26 -1.92 -9.82
C ASP A 41 12.29 -0.56 -9.10
N GLY A 42 11.47 0.40 -9.53
CA GLY A 42 11.34 1.70 -8.88
C GLY A 42 12.66 2.49 -8.83
N PHE A 43 12.98 3.08 -7.68
CA PHE A 43 14.23 3.84 -7.51
C PHE A 43 15.46 2.99 -7.22
N LYS A 44 15.30 1.67 -6.98
CA LYS A 44 16.38 0.76 -6.53
C LYS A 44 17.65 0.92 -7.34
N TRP A 45 17.54 0.84 -8.66
CA TRP A 45 18.70 0.95 -9.54
C TRP A 45 19.08 2.39 -9.78
N LEU A 46 18.09 3.28 -9.98
CA LEU A 46 18.32 4.71 -10.21
C LEU A 46 19.08 5.42 -9.08
N CYS A 47 19.07 4.91 -7.84
CA CYS A 47 19.86 5.44 -6.73
C CYS A 47 21.04 4.53 -6.29
N SER A 48 21.38 3.50 -7.06
CA SER A 48 22.49 2.56 -6.77
C SER A 48 23.62 2.69 -7.78
N ASP A 49 24.88 2.59 -7.35
CA ASP A 49 26.06 2.63 -8.24
C ASP A 49 26.04 1.58 -9.37
N ASN A 50 25.27 0.50 -9.20
CA ASN A 50 25.13 -0.59 -10.18
C ASN A 50 24.06 -0.32 -11.24
N PHE A 51 23.67 0.94 -11.46
CA PHE A 51 22.71 1.28 -12.51
C PHE A 51 23.31 1.04 -13.89
N ASP A 52 22.67 0.16 -14.64
CA ASP A 52 23.00 -0.15 -16.01
C ASP A 52 21.77 0.04 -16.91
N PRO A 53 21.72 1.07 -17.78
CA PRO A 53 20.52 1.42 -18.55
C PRO A 53 19.93 0.29 -19.42
N PRO A 54 20.71 -0.51 -20.16
CA PRO A 54 20.17 -1.61 -20.99
C PRO A 54 19.45 -2.70 -20.19
N THR A 55 19.81 -2.91 -18.92
CA THR A 55 19.23 -3.95 -18.05
C THR A 55 18.15 -3.41 -17.13
N HIS A 56 18.27 -2.15 -16.71
CA HIS A 56 17.40 -1.53 -15.70
C HIS A 56 16.40 -0.52 -16.27
N SER A 57 16.38 -0.33 -17.60
CA SER A 57 15.38 0.47 -18.28
C SER A 57 14.86 -0.21 -19.54
N VAL A 58 13.72 0.27 -20.02
CA VAL A 58 13.09 -0.24 -21.23
C VAL A 58 12.39 0.88 -21.98
N ARG A 59 12.57 0.93 -23.30
CA ARG A 59 11.77 1.81 -24.14
C ARG A 59 10.34 1.27 -24.21
N LEU A 60 9.38 2.13 -23.92
CA LEU A 60 7.96 1.80 -24.01
C LEU A 60 7.39 2.33 -25.32
N ASP A 61 6.64 1.48 -26.01
CA ASP A 61 5.91 1.82 -27.24
C ASP A 61 4.43 1.43 -27.11
N ILE A 62 3.58 1.93 -28.01
CA ILE A 62 2.14 1.66 -28.01
C ILE A 62 1.86 0.16 -28.08
N LYS A 63 2.63 -0.59 -28.88
CA LYS A 63 2.43 -2.03 -29.06
C LYS A 63 2.63 -2.79 -27.75
N ARG A 64 3.65 -2.42 -26.97
CA ARG A 64 3.98 -3.04 -25.67
C ARG A 64 2.91 -2.78 -24.61
N VAL A 65 2.19 -1.67 -24.69
CA VAL A 65 1.23 -1.27 -23.63
C VAL A 65 -0.24 -1.37 -24.04
N ALA A 66 -0.56 -1.75 -25.29
CA ALA A 66 -1.90 -1.65 -25.85
C ALA A 66 -3.00 -2.32 -25.01
N ARG A 67 -2.68 -3.41 -24.30
CA ARG A 67 -3.66 -4.23 -23.55
C ARG A 67 -3.34 -4.45 -22.08
N ILE A 68 -2.22 -3.93 -21.57
CA ILE A 68 -1.78 -4.21 -20.20
C ILE A 68 -2.70 -3.62 -19.12
N HIS A 69 -3.63 -2.72 -19.49
CA HIS A 69 -4.59 -2.12 -18.56
C HIS A 69 -5.58 -3.11 -17.95
N PHE A 70 -5.73 -4.31 -18.55
CA PHE A 70 -6.50 -5.41 -17.97
C PHE A 70 -5.75 -6.19 -16.90
N ASP A 71 -4.41 -6.10 -16.89
CA ASP A 71 -3.56 -6.97 -16.09
C ASP A 71 -3.22 -6.32 -14.74
N GLY A 72 -3.31 -7.11 -13.67
CA GLY A 72 -2.75 -6.76 -12.37
C GLY A 72 -1.22 -6.62 -12.38
N GLY A 73 -0.67 -6.17 -11.25
CA GLY A 73 0.78 -6.01 -11.08
C GLY A 73 1.37 -4.81 -11.85
N SER A 74 2.66 -4.90 -12.21
CA SER A 74 3.41 -3.83 -12.89
C SER A 74 4.39 -4.42 -13.91
N ILE A 75 4.27 -4.03 -15.19
CA ILE A 75 5.23 -4.43 -16.23
C ILE A 75 6.64 -3.87 -15.99
N LEU A 76 6.78 -2.83 -15.16
CA LEU A 76 8.06 -2.23 -14.77
C LEU A 76 8.60 -2.80 -13.45
N ARG A 77 7.93 -3.81 -12.87
CA ARG A 77 8.20 -4.27 -11.50
C ARG A 77 8.11 -3.08 -10.52
N ILE A 78 8.51 -3.29 -9.26
CA ILE A 78 8.44 -2.28 -8.20
C ILE A 78 9.55 -2.51 -7.18
N SER A 79 9.88 -1.47 -6.41
CA SER A 79 10.62 -1.62 -5.16
C SER A 79 10.11 -0.68 -4.08
N ARG A 80 10.37 -1.03 -2.83
CA ARG A 80 10.15 -0.16 -1.66
C ARG A 80 11.32 0.81 -1.41
N THR A 81 12.25 0.94 -2.35
CA THR A 81 13.38 1.86 -2.22
C THR A 81 12.87 3.30 -2.28
N ASN A 82 13.21 4.09 -1.26
CA ASN A 82 12.92 5.51 -1.18
C ASN A 82 14.22 6.33 -1.19
N LEU A 83 14.11 7.63 -1.43
CA LEU A 83 15.23 8.57 -1.46
C LEU A 83 15.36 9.36 -0.15
N LEU A 84 14.79 8.84 0.94
CA LEU A 84 14.80 9.48 2.24
C LEU A 84 16.15 9.25 2.93
N ASP A 85 16.58 10.25 3.72
CA ASP A 85 17.69 10.10 4.65
C ASP A 85 17.18 9.42 5.93
N ASN A 86 17.48 8.12 6.04
CA ASN A 86 17.08 7.30 7.17
C ASN A 86 17.68 7.75 8.51
N GLU A 87 18.81 8.47 8.52
CA GLU A 87 19.39 9.00 9.75
C GLU A 87 18.65 10.26 10.23
N SER A 88 18.20 11.10 9.29
CA SER A 88 17.35 12.25 9.62
C SER A 88 16.00 11.85 10.22
N LEU A 89 15.44 10.71 9.78
CA LEU A 89 14.19 10.15 10.30
C LEU A 89 14.27 9.74 11.78
N LYS A 90 15.47 9.48 12.31
CA LYS A 90 15.68 9.16 13.74
C LYS A 90 15.69 10.39 14.63
N THR A 91 15.98 11.56 14.07
CA THR A 91 16.39 12.76 14.83
C THR A 91 15.49 13.97 14.59
N SER A 92 14.61 13.91 13.59
CA SER A 92 13.71 15.01 13.23
C SER A 92 12.35 14.51 12.76
N THR A 93 11.32 15.29 13.02
CA THR A 93 9.98 15.11 12.43
C THR A 93 9.92 15.54 10.96
N VAL A 94 10.93 16.26 10.47
CA VAL A 94 11.02 16.70 9.07
C VAL A 94 11.83 15.69 8.27
N VAL A 95 11.15 15.01 7.34
CA VAL A 95 11.77 14.06 6.42
C VAL A 95 12.69 14.79 5.44
N LYS A 96 13.98 14.43 5.42
CA LYS A 96 14.98 14.99 4.49
C LYS A 96 15.36 13.99 3.38
N PRO A 97 15.81 14.49 2.21
CA PRO A 97 16.38 13.63 1.19
C PRO A 97 17.76 13.12 1.58
N ASP A 98 18.08 11.91 1.14
CA ASP A 98 19.46 11.42 1.05
C ASP A 98 20.13 12.10 -0.16
N PRO A 99 21.09 13.02 0.06
CA PRO A 99 21.65 13.84 -1.02
C PRO A 99 22.43 13.00 -2.04
N TYR A 100 23.03 11.89 -1.61
CA TYR A 100 23.76 10.99 -2.51
C TYR A 100 22.80 10.29 -3.45
N LYS A 101 21.74 9.67 -2.90
CA LYS A 101 20.73 8.96 -3.70
C LYS A 101 20.01 9.90 -4.66
N VAL A 102 19.57 11.07 -4.20
CA VAL A 102 18.91 12.06 -5.05
C VAL A 102 19.86 12.56 -6.15
N GLY A 103 21.12 12.84 -5.80
CA GLY A 103 22.16 13.25 -6.75
C GLY A 103 22.36 12.24 -7.89
N LEU A 104 22.46 10.94 -7.56
CA LEU A 104 22.55 9.86 -8.55
C LEU A 104 21.34 9.82 -9.48
N VAL A 105 20.12 9.90 -8.92
CA VAL A 105 18.89 9.87 -9.73
C VAL A 105 18.86 11.05 -10.70
N VAL A 106 19.12 12.26 -10.23
CA VAL A 106 19.11 13.48 -11.06
C VAL A 106 20.19 13.43 -12.15
N SER A 107 21.40 12.96 -11.84
CA SER A 107 22.49 12.85 -12.82
C SER A 107 22.14 11.87 -13.94
N ARG A 108 21.55 10.72 -13.59
CA ARG A 108 21.14 9.68 -14.55
C ARG A 108 19.99 10.10 -15.43
N LEU A 109 18.97 10.75 -14.86
CA LEU A 109 17.87 11.32 -15.65
C LEU A 109 18.42 12.33 -16.66
N ARG A 110 19.37 13.18 -16.26
CA ARG A 110 20.05 14.13 -17.16
C ARG A 110 20.87 13.43 -18.25
N GLU A 111 21.67 12.42 -17.90
CA GLU A 111 22.47 11.64 -18.86
C GLU A 111 21.61 10.91 -19.90
N LEU A 112 20.44 10.41 -19.49
CA LEU A 112 19.45 9.81 -20.37
C LEU A 112 18.62 10.84 -21.15
N GLY A 113 18.82 12.14 -20.90
CA GLY A 113 18.11 13.24 -21.55
C GLY A 113 16.63 13.34 -21.14
N ILE A 114 16.25 12.79 -19.99
CA ILE A 114 14.88 12.82 -19.47
C ILE A 114 14.60 14.21 -18.91
N ASN A 115 13.55 14.84 -19.43
CA ASN A 115 13.09 16.17 -19.03
C ASN A 115 11.68 16.18 -18.44
N CYS A 116 10.99 15.04 -18.47
CA CYS A 116 9.74 14.80 -17.75
C CYS A 116 9.82 13.48 -16.98
N LEU A 117 9.42 13.45 -15.71
CA LEU A 117 9.40 12.26 -14.88
C LEU A 117 7.99 12.02 -14.33
N LEU A 118 7.40 10.90 -14.70
CA LEU A 118 6.17 10.39 -14.13
C LEU A 118 6.49 9.37 -13.03
N THR A 119 6.10 9.66 -11.80
CA THR A 119 6.21 8.73 -10.68
C THR A 119 4.84 8.17 -10.30
N ILE A 120 4.76 6.87 -10.03
CA ILE A 120 3.51 6.18 -9.65
C ILE A 120 3.75 5.48 -8.32
N GLY A 121 3.11 5.92 -7.23
CA GLY A 121 3.46 5.42 -5.89
C GLY A 121 2.63 6.05 -4.76
N GLY A 122 2.85 5.60 -3.52
CA GLY A 122 2.26 6.22 -2.33
C GLY A 122 3.13 7.37 -1.80
N ASP A 123 2.94 7.74 -0.53
CA ASP A 123 3.61 8.88 0.11
C ASP A 123 5.14 8.88 -0.02
N ASP A 124 5.81 7.74 0.23
CA ASP A 124 7.27 7.63 0.11
C ASP A 124 7.76 7.98 -1.31
N THR A 125 6.97 7.62 -2.33
CA THR A 125 7.26 7.91 -3.73
C THR A 125 6.93 9.35 -4.08
N ALA A 126 5.85 9.90 -3.54
CA ALA A 126 5.50 11.31 -3.70
C ALA A 126 6.60 12.23 -3.13
N LEU A 127 7.09 11.92 -1.92
CA LEU A 127 8.22 12.62 -1.30
C LEU A 127 9.50 12.49 -2.14
N SER A 128 9.82 11.28 -2.59
CA SER A 128 10.98 11.06 -3.47
C SER A 128 10.86 11.87 -4.78
N SER A 129 9.66 11.94 -5.37
CA SER A 129 9.39 12.75 -6.57
C SER A 129 9.63 14.23 -6.32
N ARG A 130 9.17 14.75 -5.17
CA ARG A 130 9.40 16.15 -4.76
C ARG A 130 10.90 16.45 -4.63
N PHE A 131 11.66 15.59 -3.95
CA PHE A 131 13.09 15.80 -3.76
C PHE A 131 13.87 15.82 -5.07
N ILE A 132 13.51 14.95 -6.03
CA ILE A 132 14.10 14.95 -7.37
C ILE A 132 13.77 16.27 -8.09
N ALA A 133 12.52 16.74 -8.00
CA ALA A 133 12.09 18.00 -8.64
C ALA A 133 12.86 19.21 -8.08
N GLU A 134 12.94 19.32 -6.76
CA GLU A 134 13.66 20.40 -6.06
C GLU A 134 15.16 20.39 -6.44
N ALA A 135 15.79 19.22 -6.50
CA ALA A 135 17.20 19.09 -6.86
C ALA A 135 17.48 19.33 -8.36
N ALA A 136 16.56 18.96 -9.25
CA ALA A 136 16.72 19.15 -10.69
C ALA A 136 16.45 20.60 -11.14
N GLY A 137 15.55 21.31 -10.44
CA GLY A 137 15.06 22.62 -10.81
C GLY A 137 14.30 22.60 -12.15
N ASP A 138 14.36 23.70 -12.91
CA ASP A 138 13.61 23.86 -14.18
C ASP A 138 14.01 22.87 -15.30
N ARG A 139 15.02 22.03 -15.07
CA ARG A 139 15.52 21.04 -16.04
C ARG A 139 14.65 19.78 -16.12
N LEU A 140 13.85 19.51 -15.10
CA LEU A 140 13.02 18.32 -15.01
C LEU A 140 11.64 18.67 -14.48
N ARG A 141 10.60 18.41 -15.28
CA ARG A 141 9.22 18.45 -14.80
C ARG A 141 8.87 17.11 -14.17
N THR A 142 8.21 17.12 -13.02
CA THR A 142 7.75 15.89 -12.38
C THR A 142 6.24 15.90 -12.18
N VAL A 143 5.61 14.75 -12.41
CA VAL A 143 4.19 14.52 -12.11
C VAL A 143 4.08 13.23 -11.33
N HIS A 144 3.29 13.25 -10.26
CA HIS A 144 3.06 12.10 -9.41
C HIS A 144 1.63 11.59 -9.55
N VAL A 145 1.47 10.27 -9.68
CA VAL A 145 0.17 9.59 -9.63
C VAL A 145 0.07 8.81 -8.32
N PRO A 146 -0.87 9.19 -7.43
CA PRO A 146 -0.98 8.64 -6.08
C PRO A 146 -1.56 7.23 -6.11
N LYS A 147 -0.84 6.27 -5.53
CA LYS A 147 -1.10 4.84 -5.56
C LYS A 147 -0.98 4.22 -4.17
N THR A 148 -2.09 3.71 -3.65
CA THR A 148 -2.13 2.88 -2.44
C THR A 148 -3.46 2.10 -2.40
N ILE A 149 -3.42 0.85 -1.93
CA ILE A 149 -4.65 0.09 -1.63
C ILE A 149 -5.17 0.42 -0.23
N ASP A 150 -4.39 1.12 0.59
CA ASP A 150 -4.74 1.44 1.97
C ASP A 150 -5.60 2.71 2.05
N ASN A 151 -5.72 3.46 0.95
CA ASN A 151 -6.49 4.71 0.83
C ASN A 151 -6.11 5.76 1.89
N ASP A 152 -4.83 5.79 2.25
CA ASP A 152 -4.24 6.63 3.29
C ASP A 152 -3.61 7.92 2.76
N VAL A 153 -3.55 8.11 1.43
CA VAL A 153 -3.09 9.35 0.80
C VAL A 153 -4.28 10.30 0.59
N PRO A 154 -4.28 11.51 1.17
CA PRO A 154 -5.39 12.44 1.03
C PRO A 154 -5.45 13.03 -0.39
N LEU A 155 -6.56 12.79 -1.10
CA LEU A 155 -6.80 13.35 -2.43
C LEU A 155 -7.89 14.43 -2.40
N PRO A 156 -7.87 15.38 -3.37
CA PRO A 156 -8.91 16.40 -3.48
C PRO A 156 -10.30 15.78 -3.55
N GLN A 157 -11.28 16.46 -2.93
CA GLN A 157 -12.68 16.04 -2.94
C GLN A 157 -12.91 14.63 -2.35
N ASN A 158 -12.02 14.17 -1.46
CA ASN A 158 -12.09 12.84 -0.83
C ASN A 158 -12.17 11.69 -1.86
N GLN A 159 -11.52 11.85 -3.01
CA GLN A 159 -11.40 10.76 -3.97
C GLN A 159 -10.56 9.62 -3.39
N ALA A 160 -10.96 8.38 -3.66
CA ALA A 160 -10.16 7.23 -3.28
C ALA A 160 -8.91 7.11 -4.17
N THR A 161 -7.82 6.62 -3.60
CA THR A 161 -6.61 6.27 -4.36
C THR A 161 -6.88 5.05 -5.23
N PHE A 162 -6.21 4.98 -6.38
CA PHE A 162 -6.46 3.86 -7.29
C PHE A 162 -5.95 2.53 -6.72
N GLY A 163 -6.66 1.45 -7.05
CA GLY A 163 -6.39 0.10 -6.55
C GLY A 163 -7.15 -0.23 -5.27
N PHE A 164 -7.62 0.77 -4.51
CA PHE A 164 -8.49 0.58 -3.35
C PHE A 164 -9.80 -0.10 -3.74
N ALA A 165 -10.47 0.36 -4.80
CA ALA A 165 -11.76 -0.19 -5.23
C ALA A 165 -11.65 -1.67 -5.63
N THR A 166 -10.57 -2.03 -6.32
CA THR A 166 -10.30 -3.42 -6.67
C THR A 166 -9.97 -4.27 -5.45
N ALA A 167 -9.08 -3.80 -4.56
CA ALA A 167 -8.75 -4.50 -3.33
C ALA A 167 -10.01 -4.74 -2.47
N LEU A 168 -10.87 -3.72 -2.35
CA LEU A 168 -12.16 -3.81 -1.68
C LEU A 168 -13.08 -4.87 -2.33
N ASN A 169 -13.20 -4.87 -3.66
CA ASN A 169 -14.04 -5.84 -4.38
C ASN A 169 -13.62 -7.28 -4.10
N TYR A 170 -12.33 -7.61 -4.26
CA TYR A 170 -11.85 -8.98 -4.03
C TYR A 170 -11.85 -9.34 -2.55
N GLY A 171 -11.42 -8.43 -1.67
CA GLY A 171 -11.39 -8.66 -0.23
C GLY A 171 -12.78 -8.90 0.36
N THR A 172 -13.78 -8.15 -0.10
CA THR A 172 -15.20 -8.37 0.27
C THR A 172 -15.67 -9.77 -0.11
N GLN A 173 -15.31 -10.27 -1.30
CA GLN A 173 -15.67 -11.63 -1.73
C GLN A 173 -15.01 -12.70 -0.85
N LEU A 174 -13.73 -12.53 -0.51
CA LEU A 174 -13.01 -13.44 0.38
C LEU A 174 -13.66 -13.49 1.77
N ILE A 175 -13.95 -12.33 2.36
CA ILE A 175 -14.60 -12.27 3.68
C ILE A 175 -16.00 -12.90 3.63
N LYS A 176 -16.78 -12.63 2.58
CA LYS A 176 -18.09 -13.26 2.38
C LYS A 176 -17.99 -14.79 2.34
N ASN A 177 -16.98 -15.34 1.64
CA ASN A 177 -16.76 -16.79 1.58
C ASN A 177 -16.38 -17.35 2.97
N LEU A 178 -15.53 -16.66 3.72
CA LEU A 178 -15.20 -17.05 5.10
C LEU A 178 -16.42 -16.98 6.02
N MET A 179 -17.33 -16.01 5.82
CA MET A 179 -18.58 -15.94 6.58
C MET A 179 -19.50 -17.13 6.28
N GLN A 180 -19.60 -17.57 5.01
CA GLN A 180 -20.36 -18.77 4.65
C GLN A 180 -19.74 -20.05 5.23
N ASP A 181 -18.42 -20.18 5.19
CA ASP A 181 -17.72 -21.30 5.80
C ASP A 181 -17.89 -21.31 7.34
N SER A 182 -17.75 -20.14 7.96
CA SER A 182 -17.99 -19.92 9.39
C SER A 182 -19.38 -20.38 9.81
N GLN A 183 -20.42 -19.98 9.06
CA GLN A 183 -21.80 -20.38 9.30
C GLN A 183 -21.99 -21.90 9.13
N THR A 184 -21.32 -22.51 8.15
CA THR A 184 -21.43 -23.95 7.85
C THR A 184 -20.73 -24.81 8.90
N THR A 185 -19.57 -24.38 9.37
CA THR A 185 -18.70 -25.16 10.29
C THR A 185 -18.89 -24.79 11.76
N GLY A 186 -19.60 -23.71 12.06
CA GLY A 186 -19.79 -23.20 13.43
C GLY A 186 -18.50 -22.61 14.04
N ARG A 187 -17.53 -22.22 13.22
CA ARG A 187 -16.22 -21.72 13.65
C ARG A 187 -16.14 -20.21 13.58
N TRP A 188 -15.20 -19.62 14.32
CA TRP A 188 -14.86 -18.21 14.18
C TRP A 188 -13.57 -18.00 13.40
N TYR A 189 -13.57 -16.98 12.55
CA TYR A 189 -12.39 -16.53 11.81
C TYR A 189 -11.92 -15.19 12.33
N PHE A 190 -10.62 -15.10 12.63
CA PHE A 190 -9.92 -13.84 12.82
C PHE A 190 -9.12 -13.57 11.56
N VAL A 191 -9.54 -12.53 10.83
CA VAL A 191 -8.99 -12.18 9.53
C VAL A 191 -8.21 -10.89 9.67
N THR A 192 -6.89 -10.95 9.51
CA THR A 192 -6.06 -9.75 9.45
C THR A 192 -6.10 -9.16 8.05
N ALA A 193 -6.44 -7.88 7.94
CA ALA A 193 -6.43 -7.14 6.68
C ALA A 193 -5.19 -6.24 6.59
N MET A 194 -4.53 -6.21 5.42
CA MET A 194 -3.52 -5.21 5.12
C MET A 194 -4.11 -3.79 5.20
N GLY A 195 -3.28 -2.83 5.56
CA GLY A 195 -3.72 -1.45 5.85
C GLY A 195 -2.71 -0.66 6.66
N ARG A 196 -1.41 -0.85 6.40
CA ARG A 196 -0.23 -0.29 7.10
C ARG A 196 -0.55 0.42 8.43
N SER A 197 -0.98 1.68 8.37
CA SER A 197 -1.26 2.53 9.53
C SER A 197 -2.72 2.94 9.68
N ALA A 198 -3.59 2.59 8.72
CA ALA A 198 -4.96 3.09 8.64
C ALA A 198 -6.00 1.98 8.44
N GLY A 199 -7.18 2.17 9.03
CA GLY A 199 -8.28 1.21 9.00
C GLY A 199 -9.12 1.19 7.74
N TRP A 200 -8.88 2.05 6.76
CA TRP A 200 -9.79 2.27 5.62
C TRP A 200 -10.16 1.00 4.85
N LEU A 201 -9.19 0.19 4.48
CA LEU A 201 -9.42 -1.04 3.71
C LEU A 201 -10.18 -2.07 4.55
N ALA A 202 -9.75 -2.30 5.80
CA ALA A 202 -10.42 -3.20 6.74
C ALA A 202 -11.88 -2.75 6.98
N MET A 203 -12.10 -1.48 7.31
CA MET A 203 -13.44 -0.94 7.55
C MET A 203 -14.35 -1.11 6.34
N SER A 204 -13.86 -0.75 5.16
CA SER A 204 -14.66 -0.79 3.93
C SER A 204 -15.03 -2.22 3.54
N MET A 205 -14.08 -3.15 3.67
CA MET A 205 -14.35 -4.57 3.48
C MET A 205 -15.34 -5.12 4.52
N GLY A 206 -15.17 -4.74 5.79
CA GLY A 206 -16.02 -5.14 6.89
C GLY A 206 -17.47 -4.71 6.70
N ILE A 207 -17.71 -3.44 6.36
CA ILE A 207 -19.04 -2.91 6.05
C ILE A 207 -19.62 -3.61 4.82
N SER A 208 -18.83 -3.75 3.75
CA SER A 208 -19.31 -4.31 2.48
C SER A 208 -19.69 -5.78 2.59
N ALA A 209 -18.94 -6.57 3.36
CA ALA A 209 -19.22 -7.98 3.58
C ALA A 209 -20.27 -8.23 4.69
N GLY A 210 -20.49 -7.25 5.56
CA GLY A 210 -21.26 -7.43 6.79
C GLY A 210 -20.52 -8.30 7.81
N ALA A 211 -19.19 -8.11 7.93
CA ALA A 211 -18.38 -8.80 8.91
C ALA A 211 -18.97 -8.63 10.32
N THR A 212 -18.82 -9.64 11.17
CA THR A 212 -19.46 -9.64 12.49
C THR A 212 -18.94 -8.53 13.40
N VAL A 213 -17.64 -8.30 13.34
CA VAL A 213 -16.96 -7.19 13.99
C VAL A 213 -15.77 -6.80 13.13
N THR A 214 -15.51 -5.50 13.02
CA THR A 214 -14.33 -4.97 12.34
C THR A 214 -13.62 -4.03 13.28
N LEU A 215 -12.33 -4.26 13.49
CA LEU A 215 -11.49 -3.46 14.38
C LEU A 215 -10.48 -2.67 13.56
N ILE A 216 -10.44 -1.36 13.77
CA ILE A 216 -9.53 -0.44 13.08
C ILE A 216 -8.69 0.35 14.08
N PRO A 217 -7.44 0.73 13.72
CA PRO A 217 -6.56 1.44 14.64
C PRO A 217 -7.11 2.78 15.14
N GLU A 218 -8.00 3.42 14.40
CA GLU A 218 -8.59 4.73 14.75
C GLU A 218 -9.57 4.68 15.93
N GLU A 219 -10.13 3.50 16.25
CA GLU A 219 -11.05 3.33 17.38
C GLU A 219 -10.33 3.11 18.72
N PHE A 220 -9.01 2.96 18.69
CA PHE A 220 -8.18 2.62 19.86
C PHE A 220 -7.25 3.76 20.21
N THR A 221 -6.99 3.93 21.50
CA THR A 221 -6.00 4.90 21.98
C THR A 221 -4.59 4.45 21.60
N GLU A 222 -3.62 5.37 21.60
CA GLU A 222 -2.23 5.12 21.23
C GLU A 222 -1.52 4.04 22.08
N ARG A 223 -2.09 3.65 23.23
CA ARG A 223 -1.56 2.64 24.15
C ARG A 223 -2.64 1.68 24.62
N SER A 224 -3.26 0.97 23.68
CA SER A 224 -4.25 -0.06 23.99
C SER A 224 -3.56 -1.38 24.33
N SER A 225 -4.02 -2.06 25.37
CA SER A 225 -3.53 -3.40 25.69
C SER A 225 -4.15 -4.45 24.76
N VAL A 226 -3.45 -5.58 24.59
CA VAL A 226 -4.00 -6.75 23.87
C VAL A 226 -5.33 -7.19 24.50
N GLN A 227 -5.42 -7.10 25.83
CA GLN A 227 -6.61 -7.45 26.59
C GLN A 227 -7.80 -6.57 26.21
N ARG A 228 -7.60 -5.27 26.00
CA ARG A 228 -8.69 -4.36 25.61
C ARG A 228 -9.23 -4.66 24.22
N ILE A 229 -8.35 -5.02 23.28
CA ILE A 229 -8.78 -5.45 21.95
C ILE A 229 -9.52 -6.81 22.04
N ALA A 230 -9.00 -7.73 22.85
CA ALA A 230 -9.62 -9.02 23.10
C ALA A 230 -11.00 -8.89 23.78
N ASP A 231 -11.24 -7.87 24.62
CA ASP A 231 -12.56 -7.59 25.20
C ASP A 231 -13.63 -7.38 24.12
N VAL A 232 -13.29 -6.64 23.06
CA VAL A 232 -14.23 -6.38 21.95
C VAL A 232 -14.52 -7.66 21.17
N LEU A 233 -13.48 -8.46 20.89
CA LEU A 233 -13.62 -9.74 20.18
C LEU A 233 -14.43 -10.75 21.00
N GLU A 234 -14.08 -10.94 22.28
CA GLU A 234 -14.79 -11.81 23.20
C GLU A 234 -16.25 -11.38 23.36
N GLY A 235 -16.50 -10.07 23.54
CA GLY A 235 -17.84 -9.51 23.65
C GLY A 235 -18.69 -9.78 22.40
N ALA A 236 -18.13 -9.61 21.20
CA ALA A 236 -18.80 -9.93 19.95
C ALA A 236 -19.16 -11.42 19.85
N ILE A 237 -18.26 -12.30 20.28
CA ILE A 237 -18.47 -13.75 20.29
C ILE A 237 -19.58 -14.15 21.26
N ILE A 238 -19.52 -13.67 22.51
CA ILE A 238 -20.52 -13.96 23.55
C ILE A 238 -21.90 -13.45 23.11
N LYS A 239 -21.98 -12.21 22.62
CA LYS A 239 -23.23 -11.61 22.16
C LYS A 239 -23.89 -12.46 21.07
N ARG A 240 -23.12 -12.93 20.10
CA ARG A 240 -23.65 -13.77 19.02
C ARG A 240 -24.10 -15.15 19.47
N ARG A 241 -23.35 -15.78 20.39
CA ARG A 241 -23.76 -17.06 20.99
C ARG A 241 -25.09 -16.95 21.72
N VAL A 242 -25.29 -15.88 22.49
CA VAL A 242 -26.58 -15.59 23.16
C VAL A 242 -27.72 -15.41 22.15
N MET A 243 -27.42 -14.89 20.95
CA MET A 243 -28.38 -14.79 19.84
C MET A 243 -28.58 -16.11 19.07
N GLY A 244 -28.04 -17.24 19.54
CA GLY A 244 -28.15 -18.53 18.85
C GLY A 244 -27.27 -18.66 17.61
N ARG A 245 -26.27 -17.79 17.45
CA ARG A 245 -25.37 -17.76 16.28
C ARG A 245 -23.91 -18.00 16.74
N PRO A 246 -23.46 -19.26 16.83
CA PRO A 246 -22.13 -19.56 17.39
C PRO A 246 -20.97 -19.26 16.44
N ASP A 247 -21.25 -18.96 15.17
CA ASP A 247 -20.31 -18.59 14.09
C ASP A 247 -20.03 -17.08 14.03
N GLY A 248 -18.95 -16.68 13.35
CA GLY A 248 -18.64 -15.27 13.09
C GLY A 248 -17.27 -15.03 12.43
N VAL A 249 -17.13 -13.85 11.83
CA VAL A 249 -15.86 -13.37 11.24
C VAL A 249 -15.51 -12.02 11.85
N ALA A 250 -14.36 -11.97 12.54
CA ALA A 250 -13.74 -10.75 13.01
C ALA A 250 -12.68 -10.29 12.01
N LEU A 251 -12.84 -9.08 11.47
CA LEU A 251 -11.86 -8.46 10.60
C LEU A 251 -11.01 -7.49 11.42
N ILE A 252 -9.69 -7.61 11.34
CA ILE A 252 -8.74 -6.90 12.18
C ILE A 252 -7.75 -6.19 11.27
N ALA A 253 -7.71 -4.86 11.30
CA ALA A 253 -6.70 -4.11 10.56
C ALA A 253 -5.29 -4.40 11.11
N GLU A 254 -4.31 -4.68 10.25
CA GLU A 254 -2.91 -4.87 10.68
C GLU A 254 -2.36 -3.64 11.42
N GLY A 255 -2.86 -2.45 11.04
CA GLY A 255 -2.50 -1.18 11.66
C GLY A 255 -2.81 -1.11 13.15
N LEU A 256 -3.69 -1.97 13.67
CA LEU A 256 -3.98 -2.07 15.10
C LEU A 256 -2.74 -2.47 15.92
N ALA A 257 -1.75 -3.11 15.31
CA ALA A 257 -0.47 -3.38 15.95
C ALA A 257 0.25 -2.08 16.38
N TYR A 258 0.05 -0.95 15.67
CA TYR A 258 0.57 0.38 16.04
C TYR A 258 -0.13 1.03 17.22
N ARG A 259 -1.23 0.44 17.70
CA ARG A 259 -1.95 0.89 18.90
C ARG A 259 -1.66 0.02 20.13
N LEU A 260 -0.90 -1.06 19.97
CA LEU A 260 -0.48 -1.88 21.09
C LEU A 260 0.56 -1.13 21.93
N GLY A 261 0.57 -1.39 23.25
CA GLY A 261 1.39 -0.70 24.26
C GLY A 261 2.89 -0.59 23.98
N ASP A 262 3.65 -0.05 24.96
CA ASP A 262 5.07 0.24 24.77
C ASP A 262 5.87 -1.02 24.36
N ARG A 263 6.94 -0.83 23.58
CA ARG A 263 7.76 -1.92 23.01
C ARG A 263 8.13 -3.00 24.04
N GLU A 264 8.46 -2.61 25.26
CA GLU A 264 8.81 -3.54 26.34
C GLU A 264 7.65 -4.49 26.70
N GLU A 265 6.41 -4.01 26.66
CA GLU A 265 5.22 -4.84 26.89
C GLU A 265 5.01 -5.82 25.73
N LEU A 266 5.21 -5.38 24.49
CA LEU A 266 5.17 -6.26 23.32
C LEU A 266 6.27 -7.33 23.36
N GLU A 267 7.50 -6.96 23.70
CA GLU A 267 8.63 -7.88 23.81
C GLU A 267 8.42 -8.90 24.94
N ARG A 268 7.86 -8.46 26.08
CA ARG A 268 7.46 -9.33 27.18
C ARG A 268 6.38 -10.34 26.77
N LEU A 269 5.35 -9.89 26.05
CA LEU A 269 4.26 -10.76 25.58
C LEU A 269 4.74 -11.74 24.51
N LEU A 270 5.66 -11.33 23.65
CA LEU A 270 6.18 -12.17 22.57
C LEU A 270 7.33 -13.10 23.02
N GLY A 271 7.95 -12.84 24.18
CA GLY A 271 9.14 -13.55 24.64
C GLY A 271 10.35 -13.38 23.73
N ARG A 272 10.34 -12.37 22.86
CA ARG A 272 11.40 -12.03 21.90
C ARG A 272 11.44 -10.53 21.65
N SER A 273 12.59 -10.03 21.22
CA SER A 273 12.71 -8.64 20.78
C SER A 273 11.85 -8.38 19.54
N VAL A 274 11.21 -7.22 19.50
CA VAL A 274 10.47 -6.75 18.32
C VAL A 274 11.50 -6.08 17.40
N PRO A 275 11.68 -6.56 16.16
CA PRO A 275 12.61 -5.95 15.23
C PRO A 275 12.27 -4.49 15.04
N VAL A 276 13.26 -3.62 15.01
CA VAL A 276 13.05 -2.19 14.73
C VAL A 276 13.35 -1.88 13.27
N ASP A 277 12.66 -0.91 12.71
CA ASP A 277 13.02 -0.35 11.42
C ASP A 277 14.30 0.48 11.53
N ALA A 278 14.76 1.01 10.39
CA ALA A 278 15.96 1.83 10.36
C ALA A 278 15.82 3.10 11.20
N ALA A 279 14.61 3.55 11.56
CA ALA A 279 14.35 4.72 12.40
C ALA A 279 14.24 4.38 13.90
N GLY A 280 14.41 3.10 14.28
CA GLY A 280 14.30 2.67 15.68
C GLY A 280 12.86 2.40 16.13
N HIS A 281 11.88 2.50 15.23
CA HIS A 281 10.48 2.17 15.55
C HIS A 281 10.27 0.66 15.46
N PRO A 282 9.47 0.05 16.36
CA PRO A 282 9.12 -1.35 16.24
C PRO A 282 8.48 -1.64 14.87
N ARG A 283 8.94 -2.71 14.19
CA ARG A 283 8.33 -3.25 12.98
C ARG A 283 7.08 -4.02 13.36
N LEU A 284 6.02 -3.27 13.66
CA LEU A 284 4.76 -3.81 14.14
C LEU A 284 4.05 -4.68 13.09
N ALA A 285 4.41 -4.54 11.80
CA ALA A 285 4.05 -5.49 10.75
C ALA A 285 4.57 -6.93 10.97
N GLU A 286 5.58 -7.12 11.81
CA GLU A 286 6.14 -8.43 12.19
C GLU A 286 5.60 -8.92 13.55
N VAL A 287 4.70 -8.15 14.17
CA VAL A 287 3.96 -8.57 15.37
C VAL A 287 2.81 -9.48 14.95
N PRO A 288 2.74 -10.72 15.45
CA PRO A 288 1.67 -11.66 15.11
C PRO A 288 0.38 -11.30 15.86
N LEU A 289 -0.18 -10.12 15.61
CA LEU A 289 -1.34 -9.56 16.31
C LEU A 289 -2.50 -10.56 16.41
N ALA A 290 -2.86 -11.20 15.30
CA ALA A 290 -3.95 -12.17 15.26
C ALA A 290 -3.70 -13.39 16.15
N GLU A 291 -2.45 -13.85 16.23
CA GLU A 291 -2.06 -14.97 17.10
C GLU A 291 -2.17 -14.58 18.57
N MET A 292 -1.68 -13.39 18.94
CA MET A 292 -1.79 -12.87 20.30
C MET A 292 -3.26 -12.73 20.73
N LEU A 293 -4.10 -12.16 19.87
CA LEU A 293 -5.54 -12.01 20.13
C LEU A 293 -6.24 -13.37 20.22
N ARG A 294 -5.90 -14.32 19.35
CA ARG A 294 -6.42 -15.69 19.42
C ARG A 294 -6.07 -16.34 20.75
N GLN A 295 -4.80 -16.30 21.15
CA GLN A 295 -4.35 -16.94 22.39
C GLN A 295 -5.04 -16.34 23.61
N GLU A 296 -5.13 -15.01 23.68
CA GLU A 296 -5.83 -14.29 24.75
C GLU A 296 -7.31 -14.70 24.81
N VAL A 297 -8.04 -14.62 23.69
CA VAL A 297 -9.47 -14.99 23.65
C VAL A 297 -9.66 -16.47 24.01
N GLN A 298 -8.86 -17.40 23.46
CA GLN A 298 -8.98 -18.82 23.81
C GLN A 298 -8.66 -19.10 25.28
N ALA A 299 -7.70 -18.40 25.88
CA ALA A 299 -7.38 -18.55 27.29
C ALA A 299 -8.58 -18.17 28.17
N ARG A 300 -9.28 -17.08 27.82
CA ARG A 300 -10.49 -16.65 28.53
C ARG A 300 -11.64 -17.64 28.42
N PHE A 301 -11.89 -18.20 27.24
CA PHE A 301 -12.90 -19.26 27.09
C PHE A 301 -12.51 -20.54 27.84
N ARG A 302 -11.23 -20.95 27.79
CA ARG A 302 -10.75 -22.11 28.57
C ARG A 302 -10.92 -21.92 30.07
N ALA A 303 -10.68 -20.71 30.59
CA ALA A 303 -10.92 -20.38 32.00
C ALA A 303 -12.40 -20.52 32.41
N ARG A 304 -13.33 -20.44 31.46
CA ARG A 304 -14.77 -20.69 31.64
C ARG A 304 -15.17 -22.16 31.40
N GLY A 305 -14.19 -23.06 31.18
CA GLY A 305 -14.44 -24.47 30.86
C GLY A 305 -14.88 -24.72 29.42
N GLU A 306 -14.70 -23.75 28.52
CA GLU A 306 -15.17 -23.82 27.15
C GLU A 306 -14.02 -23.95 26.14
N ASN A 307 -14.24 -24.72 25.09
CA ASN A 307 -13.34 -24.75 23.94
C ASN A 307 -13.87 -23.82 22.84
N MET A 308 -13.01 -22.92 22.35
CA MET A 308 -13.34 -21.99 21.26
C MET A 308 -12.41 -22.24 20.06
N PRO A 309 -12.86 -22.94 19.01
CA PRO A 309 -12.10 -23.07 17.78
C PRO A 309 -12.05 -21.72 17.06
N LEU A 310 -10.83 -21.18 16.91
CA LEU A 310 -10.54 -19.94 16.19
C LEU A 310 -9.55 -20.21 15.06
N VAL A 311 -9.90 -19.79 13.86
CA VAL A 311 -9.09 -19.93 12.66
C VAL A 311 -8.52 -18.56 12.29
N LEU A 312 -7.21 -18.51 12.03
CA LEU A 312 -6.54 -17.29 11.57
C LEU A 312 -6.48 -17.26 10.06
N HIS A 313 -6.71 -16.09 9.49
CA HIS A 313 -6.48 -15.82 8.07
C HIS A 313 -5.88 -14.43 7.90
N THR A 314 -5.14 -14.22 6.81
CA THR A 314 -4.57 -12.91 6.47
C THR A 314 -4.90 -12.62 5.02
N ILE A 315 -5.44 -11.43 4.76
CA ILE A 315 -5.81 -10.98 3.42
C ILE A 315 -4.99 -9.73 3.06
N GLY A 316 -4.33 -9.78 1.91
CA GLY A 316 -3.85 -8.57 1.23
C GLY A 316 -2.88 -8.79 0.07
N TYR A 317 -2.02 -9.81 0.10
CA TYR A 317 -1.10 -10.11 -1.01
C TYR A 317 -1.82 -10.54 -2.28
N GLU A 318 -2.93 -11.23 -2.12
CA GLU A 318 -3.87 -11.64 -3.16
C GLU A 318 -4.71 -10.47 -3.71
N LEU A 319 -4.80 -9.34 -2.98
CA LEU A 319 -5.56 -8.17 -3.41
C LEU A 319 -4.73 -7.22 -4.28
N ARG A 320 -3.48 -7.00 -3.88
CA ARG A 320 -2.62 -5.91 -4.38
C ARG A 320 -2.14 -6.07 -5.83
N SER A 321 -2.31 -7.25 -6.43
CA SER A 321 -1.92 -7.54 -7.82
C SER A 321 -3.00 -8.29 -8.58
N ALA A 322 -4.24 -8.28 -8.08
CA ALA A 322 -5.39 -8.73 -8.83
C ALA A 322 -5.62 -7.84 -10.05
N ASP A 323 -6.32 -8.38 -11.05
CA ASP A 323 -6.74 -7.60 -12.22
C ASP A 323 -7.68 -6.47 -11.76
N PRO A 324 -7.47 -5.23 -12.24
CA PRO A 324 -8.28 -4.10 -11.83
C PRO A 324 -9.76 -4.30 -12.19
N THR A 325 -10.66 -3.81 -11.33
CA THR A 325 -12.07 -3.68 -11.68
C THR A 325 -12.27 -2.65 -12.81
N PRO A 326 -13.40 -2.66 -13.54
CA PRO A 326 -13.67 -1.63 -14.55
C PRO A 326 -13.57 -0.19 -14.03
N HIS A 327 -13.89 0.02 -12.76
CA HIS A 327 -13.72 1.31 -12.08
C HIS A 327 -12.23 1.73 -12.04
N ASP A 328 -11.35 0.90 -11.48
CA ASP A 328 -9.92 1.22 -11.41
C ASP A 328 -9.28 1.25 -12.81
N MET A 329 -9.72 0.42 -13.76
CA MET A 329 -9.27 0.50 -15.15
C MET A 329 -9.55 1.89 -15.75
N ALA A 330 -10.80 2.37 -15.66
CA ALA A 330 -11.18 3.66 -16.19
C ALA A 330 -10.47 4.81 -15.47
N TYR A 331 -10.46 4.76 -14.13
CA TYR A 331 -9.84 5.77 -13.29
C TYR A 331 -8.34 5.91 -13.55
N CYS A 332 -7.60 4.79 -13.56
CA CYS A 332 -6.16 4.77 -13.83
C CYS A 332 -5.82 5.23 -15.25
N ARG A 333 -6.64 4.88 -16.24
CA ARG A 333 -6.46 5.36 -17.60
C ARG A 333 -6.62 6.88 -17.68
N SER A 334 -7.61 7.45 -16.99
CA SER A 334 -7.76 8.91 -16.88
C SER A 334 -6.55 9.55 -16.20
N LEU A 335 -6.07 8.98 -15.08
CA LEU A 335 -4.87 9.47 -14.38
C LEU A 335 -3.64 9.49 -15.29
N GLY A 336 -3.36 8.38 -15.99
CA GLY A 336 -2.23 8.29 -16.91
C GLY A 336 -2.33 9.29 -18.06
N TYR A 337 -3.51 9.39 -18.70
CA TYR A 337 -3.76 10.37 -19.77
C TYR A 337 -3.55 11.81 -19.30
N HIS A 338 -4.16 12.19 -18.18
CA HIS A 338 -4.07 13.56 -17.66
C HIS A 338 -2.69 13.90 -17.09
N SER A 339 -1.92 12.92 -16.60
CA SER A 339 -0.53 13.15 -16.17
C SER A 339 0.35 13.71 -17.29
N ILE A 340 0.13 13.27 -18.53
CA ILE A 340 0.88 13.77 -19.68
C ILE A 340 0.44 15.19 -20.04
N ARG A 341 -0.87 15.47 -19.96
CA ARG A 341 -1.39 16.82 -20.20
C ARG A 341 -0.86 17.83 -19.19
N LEU A 342 -0.62 17.42 -17.95
CA LEU A 342 -0.01 18.27 -16.93
C LEU A 342 1.42 18.68 -17.28
N PHE A 343 2.22 17.83 -17.94
CA PHE A 343 3.56 18.23 -18.38
C PHE A 343 3.56 19.36 -19.40
N GLU A 344 2.46 19.55 -20.14
CA GLU A 344 2.33 20.60 -21.14
C GLU A 344 1.57 21.83 -20.63
N ASP A 345 1.01 21.76 -19.42
CA ASP A 345 0.37 22.90 -18.79
C ASP A 345 1.45 23.93 -18.38
N GLY A 346 1.61 24.98 -19.18
CA GLY A 346 2.56 26.06 -18.92
C GLY A 346 2.21 26.93 -17.71
N THR A 347 1.04 26.75 -17.09
CA THR A 347 0.63 27.51 -15.90
C THR A 347 1.16 26.90 -14.60
N ARG A 348 1.67 25.66 -14.65
CA ARG A 348 2.23 24.93 -13.51
C ARG A 348 3.71 24.72 -13.74
N ARG A 349 4.54 25.18 -12.80
CA ARG A 349 6.00 24.99 -12.84
C ARG A 349 6.39 23.72 -12.12
#